data_AF-A0A7Y5NE42-F1
#
_entry.id   AF-A0A7Y5NE42-F1
#
_cell.length_a   1.000
_cell.length_b   1.000
_cell.length_c   1.000
_cell.angle_alpha   90.00
_cell.angle_beta   90.00
_cell.angle_gamma   90.00
#
_symmetry.space_group_name_H-M   'P 1'
#
loop_
_entity.id
_entity.type
_entity.pdbx_description
1 polymer ?
#
loop_
_entity_poly.entity_id
_entity_poly.type
_entity_poly.pdbx_seq_one_letter_code
_entity_poly.pdbx_strand_id
1 'polypeptide(L)'
;PFKFETGTLNHEGIAGAAAAINYLAEVGRTCGADFADKCKNFSGRSLHLKMAMAAIQNYERQFSEKLIAGIQALPGAKIFGITESSRLLQRTPTVSFRMQQHPPSAIAERLGRENIYVWDGNFYALEVTKRLGVEEQGGIVRIGLVHYNTEAEIARCLRVLQEL
;
A
#
# COMPACT_ATOMS: atom_id res chain seq x y z
N PRO A 1 10.96 0.62 -32.90
CA PRO A 1 10.76 -0.57 -32.04
C PRO A 1 12.07 -1.11 -31.46
N PHE A 2 13.05 -1.50 -32.27
CA PHE A 2 14.24 -2.23 -31.80
C PHE A 2 15.37 -1.39 -31.18
N LYS A 3 15.22 -0.06 -31.07
CA LYS A 3 16.28 0.83 -30.56
C LYS A 3 16.46 0.72 -29.04
N PHE A 4 15.43 0.29 -28.32
CA PHE A 4 15.40 0.27 -26.84
C PHE A 4 15.01 -1.10 -26.26
N GLU A 5 14.67 -2.07 -27.11
CA GLU A 5 14.26 -3.42 -26.74
C GLU A 5 15.15 -4.40 -27.51
N THR A 6 16.35 -4.63 -26.99
CA THR A 6 17.40 -5.44 -27.64
C THR A 6 17.45 -6.85 -27.08
N GLY A 7 17.68 -7.84 -27.95
CA GLY A 7 17.76 -9.25 -27.57
C GLY A 7 16.38 -9.94 -27.53
N THR A 8 16.37 -11.18 -27.05
CA THR A 8 15.12 -11.94 -26.85
C THR A 8 14.29 -11.29 -25.75
N LEU A 9 13.01 -11.06 -26.03
CA LEU A 9 12.10 -10.42 -25.08
C LEU A 9 11.57 -11.44 -24.06
N ASN A 10 11.15 -10.93 -22.90
CA ASN A 10 10.43 -11.70 -21.89
C ASN A 10 8.97 -11.90 -22.34
N HIS A 11 8.75 -12.79 -23.30
CA HIS A 11 7.44 -12.99 -23.94
C HIS A 11 6.35 -13.40 -22.93
N GLU A 12 6.67 -14.28 -21.99
CA GLU A 12 5.77 -14.70 -20.93
C GLU A 12 5.41 -13.53 -19.99
N GLY A 13 6.41 -12.71 -19.62
CA GLY A 13 6.20 -11.52 -18.80
C GLY A 13 5.35 -10.46 -19.50
N ILE A 14 5.52 -10.27 -20.81
CA ILE A 14 4.69 -9.37 -21.62
C ILE A 14 3.23 -9.85 -21.64
N ALA A 15 3.00 -11.14 -21.85
CA ALA A 15 1.66 -11.72 -21.80
C ALA A 15 1.04 -11.58 -20.40
N GLY A 16 1.81 -11.86 -19.34
CA GLY A 16 1.39 -11.69 -17.95
C GLY A 16 1.04 -10.23 -17.61
N ALA A 17 1.83 -9.27 -18.06
CA ALA A 17 1.54 -7.85 -17.87
C ALA A 17 0.23 -7.43 -18.56
N ALA A 18 -0.02 -7.91 -19.78
CA ALA A 18 -1.29 -7.67 -20.46
C ALA A 18 -2.48 -8.29 -19.70
N ALA A 19 -2.32 -9.50 -19.16
CA ALA A 19 -3.33 -10.15 -18.33
C ALA A 19 -3.62 -9.38 -17.04
N ALA A 20 -2.60 -8.87 -16.35
CA ALA A 20 -2.76 -8.05 -15.14
C ALA A 20 -3.54 -6.75 -15.42
N ILE A 21 -3.27 -6.08 -16.54
CA ILE A 21 -4.03 -4.91 -16.97
C ILE A 21 -5.49 -5.29 -17.29
N ASN A 22 -5.73 -6.43 -17.92
CA ASN A 22 -7.10 -6.89 -18.20
C ASN A 22 -7.85 -7.27 -16.92
N TYR A 23 -7.17 -7.84 -15.92
CA TYR A 23 -7.75 -8.08 -14.60
C TYR A 23 -8.19 -6.77 -13.93
N LEU A 24 -7.34 -5.74 -13.92
CA LEU A 24 -7.73 -4.43 -13.37
C LEU A 24 -8.89 -3.81 -14.14
N ALA A 25 -8.93 -3.95 -15.48
CA ALA A 25 -10.07 -3.51 -16.26
C ALA A 25 -11.35 -4.26 -15.87
N GLU A 26 -11.27 -5.57 -15.56
CA GLU A 26 -12.42 -6.33 -15.08
C GLU A 26 -12.90 -5.86 -13.71
N VAL A 27 -11.99 -5.57 -12.77
CA VAL A 27 -12.33 -4.92 -11.48
C VAL A 27 -13.09 -3.61 -11.73
N GLY A 28 -12.69 -2.85 -12.74
CA GLY A 28 -13.39 -1.61 -13.12
C GLY A 28 -14.79 -1.83 -13.68
N ARG A 29 -15.03 -2.94 -14.39
CA ARG A 29 -16.38 -3.30 -14.87
C ARG A 29 -17.28 -3.77 -13.74
N THR A 30 -16.75 -4.55 -12.82
CA THR A 30 -17.52 -5.20 -11.75
C THR A 30 -17.76 -4.28 -10.57
N CYS A 31 -16.76 -3.48 -10.16
CA CYS A 31 -16.79 -2.67 -8.95
C CYS A 31 -16.77 -1.15 -9.22
N GLY A 32 -16.64 -0.74 -10.49
CA GLY A 32 -16.36 0.65 -10.85
C GLY A 32 -17.55 1.48 -11.32
N ALA A 33 -18.76 0.90 -11.40
CA ALA A 33 -19.94 1.53 -11.98
C ALA A 33 -20.25 2.91 -11.37
N ASP A 34 -20.20 3.02 -10.04
CA ASP A 34 -20.45 4.26 -9.30
C ASP A 34 -19.42 5.38 -9.58
N PHE A 35 -18.32 5.05 -10.25
CA PHE A 35 -17.24 5.97 -10.58
C PHE A 35 -17.21 6.33 -12.08
N ALA A 36 -18.16 5.83 -12.88
CA ALA A 36 -18.20 6.05 -14.33
C ALA A 36 -18.24 7.54 -14.71
N ASP A 37 -19.03 8.35 -14.00
CA ASP A 37 -19.19 9.79 -14.26
C ASP A 37 -17.87 10.56 -14.14
N LYS A 38 -17.01 10.15 -13.21
CA LYS A 38 -15.67 10.73 -13.01
C LYS A 38 -14.69 10.35 -14.14
N CYS A 39 -15.04 9.35 -14.93
CA CYS A 39 -14.18 8.75 -15.96
C CYS A 39 -14.70 9.00 -17.39
N LYS A 40 -15.70 9.87 -17.58
CA LYS A 40 -16.36 10.14 -18.88
C LYS A 40 -15.44 10.56 -20.04
N ASN A 41 -14.24 11.07 -19.73
CA ASN A 41 -13.26 11.47 -20.74
C ASN A 41 -12.44 10.28 -21.29
N PHE A 42 -12.69 9.07 -20.79
CA PHE A 42 -11.98 7.86 -21.19
C PHE A 42 -12.93 6.91 -21.93
N SER A 43 -12.36 6.04 -22.77
CA SER A 43 -13.12 5.03 -23.52
C SER A 43 -12.36 3.70 -23.58
N GLY A 44 -13.09 2.64 -23.96
CA GLY A 44 -12.55 1.28 -24.08
C GLY A 44 -11.88 0.80 -22.79
N ARG A 45 -10.73 0.13 -22.93
CA ARG A 45 -10.00 -0.42 -21.76
C ARG A 45 -9.54 0.65 -20.77
N SER A 46 -9.20 1.86 -21.24
CA SER A 46 -8.73 2.93 -20.36
C SER A 46 -9.82 3.46 -19.43
N LEU A 47 -11.08 3.49 -19.89
CA LEU A 47 -12.24 3.81 -19.06
C LEU A 47 -12.34 2.85 -17.88
N HIS A 48 -12.34 1.55 -18.15
CA HIS A 48 -12.45 0.54 -17.10
C HIS A 48 -11.27 0.57 -16.13
N LEU A 49 -10.05 0.82 -16.61
CA LEU A 49 -8.89 0.99 -15.72
C LEU A 49 -9.06 2.20 -14.79
N LYS A 50 -9.58 3.33 -15.29
CA LYS A 50 -9.83 4.52 -14.46
C LYS A 50 -10.92 4.28 -13.43
N MET A 51 -11.99 3.58 -13.82
CA MET A 51 -13.05 3.15 -12.91
C MET A 51 -12.50 2.22 -11.82
N ALA A 52 -11.62 1.27 -12.18
CA ALA A 52 -10.97 0.37 -11.23
C ALA A 52 -10.11 1.14 -10.22
N MET A 53 -9.26 2.05 -10.68
CA MET A 53 -8.42 2.85 -9.79
C MET A 53 -9.25 3.69 -8.81
N ALA A 54 -10.38 4.24 -9.25
CA ALA A 54 -11.28 5.00 -8.40
C ALA A 54 -11.98 4.11 -7.35
N ALA A 55 -12.45 2.92 -7.75
CA ALA A 55 -13.07 1.95 -6.86
C ALA A 55 -12.07 1.43 -5.81
N ILE A 56 -10.86 1.06 -6.25
CA ILE A 56 -9.76 0.60 -5.41
C ILE A 56 -9.37 1.69 -4.40
N GLN A 57 -9.13 2.93 -4.85
CA GLN A 57 -8.79 4.03 -3.95
C GLN A 57 -9.89 4.27 -2.90
N ASN A 58 -11.17 4.18 -3.28
CA ASN A 58 -12.28 4.36 -2.37
C ASN A 58 -12.36 3.24 -1.32
N TYR A 59 -12.09 2.00 -1.72
CA TYR A 59 -12.06 0.84 -0.83
C TYR A 59 -10.87 0.91 0.14
N GLU A 60 -9.66 1.08 -0.38
CA GLU A 60 -8.41 1.13 0.40
C GLU A 60 -8.34 2.34 1.35
N ARG A 61 -9.02 3.45 1.02
CA ARG A 61 -9.07 4.63 1.89
C ARG A 61 -9.70 4.32 3.25
N GLN A 62 -10.78 3.54 3.28
CA GLN A 62 -11.47 3.18 4.53
C GLN A 62 -10.54 2.39 5.46
N PHE A 63 -9.73 1.53 4.87
CA PHE A 63 -8.76 0.71 5.57
C PHE A 63 -7.52 1.48 5.99
N SER A 64 -7.05 2.40 5.15
CA SER A 64 -5.97 3.32 5.48
C SER A 64 -6.33 4.14 6.71
N GLU A 65 -7.55 4.66 6.78
CA GLU A 65 -8.04 5.41 7.94
C GLU A 65 -8.04 4.56 9.22
N LYS A 66 -8.58 3.33 9.16
CA LYS A 66 -8.57 2.40 10.29
C LYS A 66 -7.15 2.05 10.76
N LEU A 67 -6.25 1.76 9.82
CA LEU A 67 -4.86 1.42 10.11
C LEU A 67 -4.11 2.59 10.74
N ILE A 68 -4.27 3.81 10.20
CA ILE A 68 -3.64 5.02 10.73
C ILE A 68 -4.13 5.29 12.15
N ALA A 69 -5.44 5.30 12.37
CA ALA A 69 -6.02 5.53 13.68
C ALA A 69 -5.56 4.48 14.70
N GLY A 70 -5.56 3.21 14.29
CA GLY A 70 -5.08 2.10 15.13
C GLY A 70 -3.61 2.24 15.52
N ILE A 71 -2.73 2.58 14.58
CA ILE A 71 -1.31 2.80 14.87
C ILE A 71 -1.10 4.04 15.75
N GLN A 72 -1.83 5.13 15.53
CA GLN A 72 -1.71 6.34 16.36
C GLN A 72 -2.14 6.12 17.82
N ALA A 73 -3.00 5.13 18.08
CA ALA A 73 -3.43 4.76 19.42
C ALA A 73 -2.38 3.92 20.18
N LEU A 74 -1.35 3.40 19.51
CA LEU A 74 -0.31 2.59 20.14
C LEU A 74 0.67 3.47 20.93
N PRO A 75 1.03 3.10 22.18
CA PRO A 75 2.00 3.85 22.97
C PRO A 75 3.35 3.99 22.26
N GLY A 76 3.86 5.21 22.20
CA GLY A 76 5.17 5.50 21.59
C GLY A 76 5.23 5.31 20.07
N ALA A 77 4.08 5.09 19.40
CA ALA A 77 4.03 4.99 17.94
C ALA A 77 4.11 6.37 17.27
N LYS A 78 4.88 6.43 16.18
CA LYS A 78 5.02 7.61 15.33
C LYS A 78 4.90 7.21 13.88
N ILE A 79 3.89 7.75 13.20
CA ILE A 79 3.70 7.60 11.75
C ILE A 79 4.51 8.68 11.01
N PHE A 80 5.09 8.28 9.87
CA PHE A 80 5.77 9.16 8.93
C PHE A 80 4.90 9.33 7.69
N GLY A 81 4.44 10.55 7.44
CA GLY A 81 3.54 10.90 6.33
C GLY A 81 2.22 11.50 6.80
N ILE A 82 1.25 11.59 5.89
CA ILE A 82 -0.05 12.23 6.12
C ILE A 82 -0.92 11.34 7.02
N THR A 83 -1.31 11.85 8.18
CA THR A 83 -2.24 11.17 9.12
C THR A 83 -3.60 11.84 9.21
N GLU A 84 -3.76 13.06 8.70
CA GLU A 84 -5.02 13.78 8.80
C GLU A 84 -6.08 13.14 7.89
N SER A 85 -7.23 12.75 8.46
CA SER A 85 -8.35 12.14 7.71
C SER A 85 -8.78 12.98 6.50
N SER A 86 -8.75 14.31 6.62
CA SER A 86 -9.10 15.24 5.54
C SER A 86 -8.12 15.23 4.36
N ARG A 87 -6.92 14.68 4.54
CA ARG A 87 -5.85 14.63 3.54
C ARG A 87 -5.55 13.23 3.05
N LEU A 88 -6.35 12.23 3.41
CA LEU A 88 -6.10 10.83 3.00
C LEU A 88 -6.10 10.61 1.48
N LEU A 89 -6.75 11.48 0.70
CA LEU A 89 -6.67 11.44 -0.77
C LEU A 89 -5.30 11.87 -1.32
N GLN A 90 -4.42 12.47 -0.50
CA GLN A 90 -3.08 12.88 -0.86
C GLN A 90 -2.02 11.82 -0.51
N ARG A 91 -2.44 10.61 -0.11
CA ARG A 91 -1.54 9.49 0.18
C ARG A 91 -1.98 8.21 -0.54
N THR A 92 -1.03 7.29 -0.67
CA THR A 92 -1.28 5.88 -0.99
C THR A 92 -1.59 5.11 0.32
N PRO A 93 -2.17 3.89 0.23
CA PRO A 93 -2.52 3.08 1.40
C PRO A 93 -1.31 2.37 2.03
N THR A 94 -0.18 3.07 2.11
CA THR A 94 1.07 2.55 2.64
C THR A 94 1.49 3.38 3.85
N VAL A 95 1.49 2.78 5.04
CA VAL A 95 1.78 3.44 6.31
C VAL A 95 3.17 3.05 6.81
N SER A 96 4.04 4.05 6.98
CA SER A 96 5.37 3.88 7.56
C SER A 96 5.36 4.39 9.01
N PHE A 97 5.83 3.60 9.97
CA PHE A 97 5.81 3.96 11.38
C PHE A 97 6.98 3.36 12.19
N ARG A 98 7.22 3.93 13.37
CA ARG A 98 8.12 3.39 14.41
C ARG A 98 7.38 3.33 15.73
N MET A 99 7.84 2.48 16.65
CA MET A 99 7.39 2.43 18.05
C MET A 99 8.62 2.57 18.96
N GLN A 100 8.62 3.53 19.91
CA GLN A 100 9.80 3.91 20.70
C GLN A 100 10.50 2.75 21.43
N GLN A 101 9.78 1.71 21.82
CA GLN A 101 10.33 0.58 22.59
C GLN A 101 10.67 -0.66 21.74
N HIS A 102 10.40 -0.63 20.42
CA HIS A 102 10.60 -1.79 19.57
C HIS A 102 11.39 -1.40 18.31
N PRO A 103 12.55 -2.02 18.05
CA PRO A 103 13.24 -1.82 16.79
C PRO A 103 12.35 -2.33 15.63
N PRO A 104 12.38 -1.70 14.44
CA PRO A 104 11.54 -2.08 13.31
C PRO A 104 11.60 -3.58 12.95
N SER A 105 12.79 -4.18 13.04
CA SER A 105 12.99 -5.61 12.80
C SER A 105 12.24 -6.50 13.79
N ALA A 106 12.20 -6.15 15.07
CA ALA A 106 11.45 -6.92 16.07
C ALA A 106 9.94 -6.82 15.87
N ILE A 107 9.45 -5.66 15.42
CA ILE A 107 8.03 -5.49 15.05
C ILE A 107 7.70 -6.38 13.85
N ALA A 108 8.53 -6.35 12.81
CA ALA A 108 8.36 -7.18 11.61
C ALA A 108 8.44 -8.67 11.94
N GLU A 109 9.37 -9.09 12.79
CA GLU A 109 9.50 -10.48 13.25
C GLU A 109 8.26 -10.93 14.04
N ARG A 110 7.77 -10.09 14.97
CA ARG A 110 6.55 -10.39 15.74
C ARG A 110 5.35 -10.59 14.81
N LEU A 111 5.15 -9.69 13.86
CA LEU A 111 4.08 -9.80 12.87
C LEU A 111 4.27 -11.03 11.97
N GLY A 112 5.51 -11.35 11.59
CA GLY A 112 5.86 -12.53 10.79
C GLY A 112 5.54 -13.86 11.49
N ARG A 113 5.74 -13.95 12.82
CA ARG A 113 5.31 -15.13 13.62
C ARG A 113 3.80 -15.35 13.57
N GLU A 114 3.06 -14.28 13.32
CA GLU A 114 1.62 -14.29 13.09
C GLU A 114 1.28 -14.37 11.60
N ASN A 115 2.18 -14.73 10.69
CA ASN A 115 1.91 -14.74 9.23
C ASN A 115 1.38 -13.38 8.70
N ILE A 116 1.82 -12.27 9.29
CA ILE A 116 1.54 -10.91 8.82
C ILE A 116 2.83 -10.36 8.24
N TYR A 117 2.92 -10.32 6.92
CA TYR A 117 4.13 -9.91 6.24
C TYR A 117 4.17 -8.39 6.06
N VAL A 118 5.16 -7.78 6.70
CA VAL A 118 5.50 -6.36 6.58
C VAL A 118 6.97 -6.24 6.22
N TRP A 119 7.41 -5.01 5.94
CA TRP A 119 8.82 -4.76 5.63
C TRP A 119 9.38 -3.73 6.60
N ASP A 120 10.58 -3.98 7.11
CA ASP A 120 11.37 -3.02 7.89
C ASP A 120 12.64 -2.56 7.16
N GLY A 121 13.13 -1.37 7.52
CA GLY A 121 14.34 -0.77 6.93
C GLY A 121 14.05 0.52 6.16
N ASN A 122 14.73 0.72 5.03
CA ASN A 122 14.69 1.99 4.28
C ASN A 122 13.99 1.92 2.91
N PHE A 123 13.63 0.72 2.42
CA PHE A 123 12.89 0.53 1.16
C PHE A 123 13.55 1.19 -0.07
N TYR A 124 14.89 1.16 -0.13
CA TYR A 124 15.69 1.85 -1.14
C TYR A 124 15.59 3.40 -1.09
N ALA A 125 15.04 3.96 0.00
CA ALA A 125 14.91 5.40 0.24
C ALA A 125 15.87 5.89 1.35
N LEU A 126 17.15 5.50 1.24
CA LEU A 126 18.20 5.74 2.26
C LEU A 126 18.33 7.21 2.68
N GLU A 127 18.32 8.15 1.73
CA GLU A 127 18.48 9.57 2.05
C GLU A 127 17.28 10.14 2.81
N VAL A 128 16.08 9.59 2.59
CA VAL A 128 14.88 9.96 3.35
C VAL A 128 14.99 9.49 4.79
N THR A 129 15.39 8.22 5.03
CA THR A 129 15.54 7.68 6.38
C THR A 129 16.68 8.33 7.16
N LYS A 130 17.79 8.68 6.50
CA LYS A 130 18.86 9.52 7.08
C LYS A 130 18.32 10.90 7.47
N ARG A 131 17.61 11.59 6.58
CA ARG A 131 17.10 12.94 6.84
C ARG A 131 16.05 12.98 7.96
N LEU A 132 15.29 11.89 8.11
CA LEU A 132 14.35 11.67 9.21
C LEU A 132 15.03 11.23 10.52
N GLY A 133 16.33 10.94 10.51
CA GLY A 133 17.11 10.56 11.69
C GLY A 133 16.81 9.15 12.21
N VAL A 134 16.34 8.24 11.35
CA VAL A 134 15.90 6.89 11.74
C VAL A 134 16.77 5.77 11.17
N GLU A 135 17.68 6.06 10.25
CA GLU A 135 18.51 5.05 9.58
C GLU A 135 19.39 4.28 10.57
N GLU A 136 20.14 4.99 11.42
CA GLU A 136 21.01 4.38 12.44
C GLU A 136 20.23 3.60 13.51
N GLN A 137 18.90 3.77 13.56
CA GLN A 137 18.01 3.09 14.49
C GLN A 137 17.22 1.94 13.82
N GLY A 138 17.69 1.44 12.68
CA GLY A 138 17.09 0.31 11.96
C GLY A 138 15.96 0.69 10.99
N GLY A 139 15.81 1.97 10.61
CA GLY A 139 14.86 2.38 9.58
C GLY A 139 13.42 2.53 10.08
N ILE A 140 12.44 2.02 9.34
CA ILE A 140 11.00 2.20 9.64
C ILE A 140 10.27 0.88 9.31
N VAL A 141 9.14 0.59 9.97
CA VAL A 141 8.21 -0.48 9.54
C VAL A 141 7.23 0.09 8.52
N ARG A 142 6.96 -0.63 7.43
CA ARG A 142 6.00 -0.23 6.41
C ARG A 142 4.95 -1.33 6.19
N ILE A 143 3.70 -0.93 6.32
CA ILE A 143 2.52 -1.74 6.01
C ILE A 143 1.88 -1.16 4.76
N GLY A 144 1.79 -1.95 3.69
CA GLY A 144 1.09 -1.58 2.45
C GLY A 144 -0.19 -2.38 2.33
N LEU A 145 -1.31 -1.68 2.14
CA LEU A 145 -2.59 -2.33 1.83
C LEU A 145 -2.82 -2.30 0.32
N VAL A 146 -3.58 -3.28 -0.15
CA VAL A 146 -3.98 -3.47 -1.53
C VAL A 146 -5.46 -3.87 -1.59
N HIS A 147 -6.05 -3.81 -2.78
CA HIS A 147 -7.49 -3.97 -2.99
C HIS A 147 -8.07 -5.34 -2.60
N TYR A 148 -7.23 -6.34 -2.35
CA TYR A 148 -7.65 -7.65 -1.85
C TYR A 148 -7.48 -7.83 -0.34
N ASN A 149 -6.98 -6.82 0.37
CA ASN A 149 -6.99 -6.86 1.82
C ASN A 149 -8.40 -6.74 2.39
N THR A 150 -8.57 -7.19 3.63
CA THR A 150 -9.85 -7.18 4.34
C THR A 150 -9.77 -6.45 5.66
N GLU A 151 -10.93 -6.00 6.17
CA GLU A 151 -11.04 -5.42 7.50
C GLU A 151 -10.55 -6.35 8.61
N ALA A 152 -10.79 -7.65 8.47
CA ALA A 152 -10.35 -8.65 9.44
C ALA A 152 -8.81 -8.74 9.52
N GLU A 153 -8.11 -8.63 8.38
CA GLU A 153 -6.65 -8.62 8.34
C GLU A 153 -6.07 -7.36 9.02
N ILE A 154 -6.68 -6.20 8.80
CA ILE A 154 -6.27 -4.94 9.43
C ILE A 154 -6.48 -5.01 10.94
N ALA A 155 -7.67 -5.47 11.36
CA ALA A 155 -7.97 -5.66 12.77
C ALA A 155 -7.01 -6.65 13.43
N ARG A 156 -6.67 -7.74 12.74
CA ARG A 156 -5.69 -8.72 13.23
C ARG A 156 -4.29 -8.11 13.36
N CYS A 157 -3.83 -7.36 12.36
CA CYS A 157 -2.54 -6.66 12.41
C CYS A 157 -2.47 -5.69 13.59
N LEU A 158 -3.50 -4.86 13.79
CA LEU A 158 -3.55 -3.92 14.90
C LEU A 158 -3.55 -4.62 16.26
N ARG A 159 -4.26 -5.75 16.41
CA ARG A 159 -4.21 -6.54 17.66
C ARG A 159 -2.79 -7.03 17.97
N VAL A 160 -2.09 -7.61 16.99
CA VAL A 160 -0.71 -8.07 17.20
C VAL A 160 0.23 -6.92 17.58
N LEU A 161 0.01 -5.73 17.01
CA LEU A 161 0.77 -4.52 17.37
C LEU A 161 0.46 -4.00 18.78
N GLN A 162 -0.76 -4.20 19.29
CA GLN A 162 -1.14 -3.80 20.66
C GLN A 162 -0.52 -4.70 21.73
N GLU A 163 -0.13 -5.91 21.37
CA GLU A 163 0.51 -6.88 22.25
C GLU A 163 2.05 -6.77 22.24
N LEU A 164 2.61 -5.75 21.59
CA LEU A 164 4.02 -5.38 21.67
C LEU A 164 4.23 -4.42 22.84
#